data_AF-A0A972CUG5-F1
#
_entry.id   AF-A0A972CUG5-F1
#
_cell.length_a   1.000
_cell.length_b   1.000
_cell.length_c   1.000
_cell.angle_alpha   90.00
_cell.angle_beta   90.00
_cell.angle_gamma   90.00
#
_symmetry.space_group_name_H-M   'P 1'
#
loop_
_entity.id
_entity.type
_entity.pdbx_description
1 polymer ?
#
loop_
_entity_poly.entity_id
_entity_poly.type
_entity_poly.pdbx_seq_one_letter_code
_entity_poly.pdbx_strand_id
1 'polypeptide(L)'
;MDVGIKIEFYIFLNSIYAGLITGIIYDWYRVIRYYFKPKGFATLIEDLLFWIGVGLIFFYIINKSNWGQLRAYIFIGYFLGGLLYLKLLSKVLFPFFIRIFNRLRLVIKGIVYILKFPFVRVRKILSPAAKRIRKAKKVSKEAVGETIRLRRIISKKK
;
A
#
# COMPACT_ATOMS: atom_id res chain seq x y z
N MET A 1 38.67 -21.98 28.87
CA MET A 1 38.51 -22.09 27.40
C MET A 1 37.06 -22.36 26.98
N ASP A 2 36.29 -23.19 27.70
CA ASP A 2 34.91 -23.57 27.33
C ASP A 2 33.89 -22.42 27.21
N VAL A 3 34.01 -21.37 28.04
CA VAL A 3 33.03 -20.29 28.06
C VAL A 3 33.10 -19.44 26.78
N GLY A 4 34.29 -19.26 26.20
CA GLY A 4 34.49 -18.47 24.97
C GLY A 4 33.86 -19.12 23.75
N ILE A 5 34.08 -20.43 23.55
CA ILE A 5 33.52 -21.18 22.41
C ILE A 5 31.99 -21.18 22.46
N LYS A 6 31.40 -21.34 23.66
CA LYS A 6 29.94 -21.28 23.83
C LYS A 6 29.36 -19.92 23.45
N ILE A 7 30.04 -18.82 23.81
CA ILE A 7 29.62 -17.46 23.47
C ILE A 7 29.70 -17.22 21.95
N GLU A 8 30.80 -17.63 21.31
CA GLU A 8 30.97 -17.48 19.86
C GLU A 8 29.93 -18.28 19.07
N PHE A 9 29.62 -19.50 19.53
CA PHE A 9 28.56 -20.31 18.96
C PHE A 9 27.18 -19.67 19.14
N TYR A 10 26.89 -19.08 20.31
CA TYR A 10 25.65 -18.34 20.54
C TYR A 10 25.51 -17.13 19.61
N ILE A 11 26.58 -16.36 19.42
CA ILE A 11 26.61 -15.22 18.49
C ILE A 11 26.34 -15.69 17.05
N PHE A 12 26.91 -16.83 16.65
CA PHE A 12 26.69 -17.43 15.35
C PHE A 12 25.22 -17.88 15.15
N LEU A 13 24.62 -18.54 16.13
CA LEU A 13 23.20 -18.90 16.06
C LEU A 13 22.30 -17.65 15.98
N ASN A 14 22.64 -16.59 16.72
CA ASN A 14 21.89 -15.36 16.65
C ASN A 14 22.03 -14.64 15.30
N SER A 15 23.18 -14.79 14.61
CA SER A 15 23.33 -14.25 13.26
C SER A 15 22.49 -15.02 12.24
N ILE A 16 22.36 -16.35 12.37
CA ILE A 16 21.39 -17.14 11.59
C ILE A 16 19.97 -16.65 11.84
N TYR A 17 19.60 -16.43 13.10
CA TYR A 17 18.28 -15.91 13.47
C TYR A 17 18.01 -14.52 12.85
N ALA A 18 19.00 -13.62 12.86
CA ALA A 18 18.92 -12.34 12.17
C ALA A 18 18.66 -12.51 10.67
N GLY A 19 19.32 -13.47 10.02
CA GLY A 19 19.10 -13.81 8.62
C GLY A 19 17.68 -14.30 8.34
N LEU A 20 17.12 -15.12 9.24
CA LEU A 20 15.72 -15.57 9.17
C LEU A 20 14.74 -14.39 9.28
N ILE A 21 14.97 -13.45 10.21
CA ILE A 21 14.15 -12.24 10.36
C ILE A 21 14.20 -11.40 9.09
N THR A 22 15.39 -11.15 8.55
CA THR A 22 15.54 -10.41 7.29
C THR A 22 14.78 -11.11 6.16
N GLY A 23 14.80 -12.44 6.12
CA GLY A 23 14.00 -13.22 5.18
C GLY A 23 12.49 -12.93 5.26
N ILE A 24 11.94 -12.85 6.48
CA ILE A 24 10.53 -12.47 6.70
C ILE A 24 10.26 -11.06 6.14
N ILE A 25 11.13 -10.11 6.45
CA ILE A 25 11.01 -8.73 5.97
C ILE A 25 11.10 -8.68 4.44
N TYR A 26 11.96 -9.49 3.83
CA TYR A 26 12.07 -9.63 2.39
C TYR A 26 10.79 -10.18 1.75
N ASP A 27 10.14 -11.18 2.35
CA ASP A 27 8.84 -11.67 1.86
C ASP A 27 7.77 -10.58 1.92
N TRP A 28 7.73 -9.79 2.99
CA TRP A 28 6.85 -8.61 3.09
C TRP A 28 7.12 -7.60 1.97
N TYR A 29 8.39 -7.27 1.75
CA TYR A 29 8.82 -6.41 0.65
C TYR A 29 8.37 -6.94 -0.71
N ARG A 30 8.57 -8.24 -0.96
CA ARG A 30 8.15 -8.93 -2.19
C ARG A 30 6.64 -8.89 -2.39
N VAL A 31 5.85 -9.03 -1.32
CA VAL A 31 4.38 -8.91 -1.36
C VAL A 31 3.95 -7.49 -1.74
N ILE A 32 4.56 -6.47 -1.14
CA ILE A 32 4.30 -5.06 -1.50
C ILE A 32 4.59 -4.85 -2.99
N ARG A 33 5.75 -5.30 -3.47
CA ARG A 33 6.15 -5.17 -4.88
C ARG A 33 5.21 -5.89 -5.83
N TYR A 34 4.69 -7.06 -5.43
CA TYR A 34 3.72 -7.83 -6.20
C TYR A 34 2.41 -7.05 -6.46
N TYR A 35 1.93 -6.30 -5.46
CA TYR A 35 0.68 -5.55 -5.57
C TYR A 35 0.85 -4.14 -6.15
N PHE A 36 1.85 -3.38 -5.68
CA PHE A 36 2.03 -1.98 -6.06
C PHE A 36 2.71 -1.83 -7.44
N LYS A 37 3.50 -2.82 -7.87
CA LYS A 37 4.24 -2.83 -9.15
C LYS A 37 4.86 -1.46 -9.50
N PRO A 38 5.72 -0.92 -8.61
CA PRO A 38 6.35 0.37 -8.82
C PRO A 38 7.22 0.32 -10.09
N LYS A 39 7.29 1.43 -10.83
CA LYS A 39 8.03 1.53 -12.09
C LYS A 39 9.05 2.66 -12.05
N GLY A 40 10.17 2.46 -12.77
CA GLY A 40 11.19 3.48 -12.97
C GLY A 40 11.84 3.92 -11.65
N PHE A 41 11.80 5.22 -11.39
CA PHE A 41 12.47 5.82 -10.22
C PHE A 41 11.90 5.36 -8.87
N ALA A 42 10.60 5.07 -8.79
CA ALA A 42 9.99 4.56 -7.57
C ALA A 42 10.59 3.21 -7.14
N THR A 43 10.88 2.33 -8.09
CA THR A 43 11.51 1.03 -7.86
C THR A 43 12.89 1.17 -7.24
N LEU A 44 13.67 2.15 -7.70
CA LEU A 44 15.01 2.45 -7.19
C LEU A 44 14.94 2.94 -5.74
N ILE A 45 14.05 3.88 -5.44
CA ILE A 45 13.87 4.42 -4.08
C ILE A 45 13.47 3.29 -3.12
N GLU A 46 12.51 2.46 -3.51
CA GLU A 46 12.05 1.34 -2.67
C GLU A 46 13.16 0.33 -2.42
N ASP A 47 13.93 -0.05 -3.44
CA ASP A 47 15.08 -0.96 -3.28
C ASP A 47 16.12 -0.34 -2.35
N LEU A 48 16.45 0.94 -2.53
CA LEU A 48 17.42 1.63 -1.69
C LEU A 48 16.97 1.68 -0.22
N LEU A 49 15.71 2.05 0.03
CA LEU A 49 15.14 2.12 1.37
C LEU A 49 15.12 0.74 2.02
N PHE A 50 14.80 -0.31 1.25
CA PHE A 50 14.84 -1.68 1.71
C PHE A 50 16.26 -2.10 2.11
N TRP A 51 17.27 -1.87 1.25
CA TRP A 51 18.66 -2.23 1.55
C TRP A 51 19.22 -1.48 2.75
N ILE A 52 18.91 -0.19 2.89
CA ILE A 52 19.25 0.60 4.08
C ILE A 52 18.61 -0.01 5.33
N GLY A 53 17.30 -0.32 5.28
CA GLY A 53 16.58 -0.94 6.38
C GLY A 53 17.17 -2.29 6.80
N VAL A 54 17.48 -3.15 5.83
CA VAL A 54 18.13 -4.45 6.08
C VAL A 54 19.50 -4.26 6.72
N GLY A 55 20.29 -3.31 6.22
CA GLY A 55 21.60 -2.97 6.79
C GLY A 55 21.51 -2.49 8.24
N LEU A 56 20.54 -1.61 8.54
CA LEU A 56 20.30 -1.10 9.90
C LEU A 56 19.87 -2.21 10.86
N ILE A 57 18.99 -3.11 10.43
CA ILE A 57 18.54 -4.26 11.23
C ILE A 57 19.70 -5.21 11.52
N PHE A 58 20.48 -5.53 10.50
CA PHE A 58 21.67 -6.36 10.64
C PHE A 58 22.67 -5.74 11.63
N PHE A 59 22.96 -4.45 11.48
CA PHE A 59 23.87 -3.74 12.37
C PHE A 59 23.34 -3.67 13.82
N TYR A 60 22.04 -3.41 13.98
CA TYR A 60 21.39 -3.38 15.30
C TYR A 60 21.51 -4.73 16.02
N ILE A 61 21.22 -5.83 15.33
CA ILE A 61 21.29 -7.17 15.93
C ILE A 61 22.73 -7.52 16.31
N ILE A 62 23.71 -7.20 15.46
CA ILE A 62 25.12 -7.45 15.76
C ILE A 62 25.60 -6.58 16.93
N ASN A 63 25.21 -5.31 16.96
CA ASN A 63 25.60 -4.41 18.04
C ASN A 63 25.12 -4.95 19.39
N LYS A 64 23.87 -5.43 19.45
CA LYS A 64 23.30 -6.03 20.66
C LYS A 64 23.95 -7.36 21.06
N SER A 65 24.43 -8.14 20.08
CA SER A 65 24.92 -9.50 20.31
C SER A 65 26.41 -9.61 20.57
N ASN A 66 27.20 -8.77 19.90
CA ASN A 66 28.65 -8.84 19.88
C ASN A 66 29.31 -7.47 20.04
N TRP A 67 28.59 -6.51 20.63
CA TRP A 67 29.09 -5.15 20.89
C TRP A 67 29.61 -4.44 19.63
N GLY A 68 29.08 -4.83 18.46
CA GLY A 68 29.46 -4.25 17.17
C GLY A 68 30.74 -4.83 16.55
N GLN A 69 31.37 -5.86 17.15
CA GLN A 69 32.51 -6.52 16.52
C GLN A 69 32.07 -7.31 15.28
N LEU A 70 32.54 -6.88 14.12
CA LEU A 70 32.31 -7.55 12.84
C LEU A 70 33.28 -8.71 12.69
N ARG A 71 32.74 -9.93 12.63
CA ARG A 71 33.51 -11.17 12.44
C ARG A 71 32.94 -11.95 11.25
N ALA A 72 33.80 -12.62 10.49
CA ALA A 72 33.40 -13.28 9.24
C ALA A 72 32.29 -14.33 9.43
N TYR A 73 32.33 -15.11 10.51
CA TYR A 73 31.30 -16.12 10.79
C TYR A 73 29.90 -15.54 11.03
N ILE A 74 29.80 -14.28 11.48
CA ILE A 74 28.52 -13.60 11.69
C ILE A 74 27.84 -13.38 10.34
N PHE A 75 28.58 -12.89 9.34
CA PHE A 75 28.08 -12.73 7.98
C PHE A 75 27.68 -14.07 7.37
N ILE A 76 28.52 -15.11 7.54
CA ILE A 76 28.21 -16.45 7.04
C ILE A 76 26.90 -16.97 7.64
N GLY A 77 26.73 -16.87 8.96
CA GLY A 77 25.50 -17.28 9.64
C GLY A 77 24.28 -16.48 9.17
N TYR A 78 24.43 -15.16 9.00
CA TYR A 78 23.36 -14.30 8.48
C TYR A 78 22.91 -14.68 7.06
N PHE A 79 23.85 -14.83 6.13
CA PHE A 79 23.53 -15.28 4.78
C PHE A 79 22.96 -16.69 4.77
N LEU A 80 23.48 -17.59 5.59
CA LEU A 80 22.96 -18.95 5.74
C LEU A 80 21.50 -18.94 6.24
N GLY A 81 21.19 -18.16 7.27
CA GLY A 81 19.83 -17.99 7.79
C GLY A 81 18.87 -17.42 6.75
N GLY A 82 19.30 -16.41 5.99
CA GLY A 82 18.53 -15.86 4.88
C GLY A 82 18.28 -16.88 3.77
N LEU A 83 19.30 -17.65 3.37
CA LEU A 83 19.16 -18.71 2.36
C LEU A 83 18.24 -19.84 2.84
N LEU A 84 18.35 -20.26 4.11
CA LEU A 84 17.45 -21.22 4.74
C LEU A 84 16.01 -20.71 4.71
N TYR A 85 15.80 -19.44 5.07
CA TYR A 85 14.49 -18.80 4.97
C TYR A 85 13.92 -18.90 3.56
N LEU A 86 14.69 -18.44 2.55
CA LEU A 86 14.23 -18.38 1.16
C LEU A 86 13.89 -19.76 0.59
N LYS A 87 14.68 -20.78 0.93
CA LYS A 87 14.46 -22.14 0.41
C LYS A 87 13.32 -22.90 1.09
N LEU A 88 13.18 -22.75 2.41
CA LEU A 88 12.27 -23.55 3.21
C LEU A 88 11.01 -22.78 3.60
N LEU A 89 11.18 -21.65 4.28
CA LEU A 89 10.07 -20.92 4.92
C LEU A 89 9.30 -20.05 3.92
N SER A 90 9.99 -19.39 2.98
CA SER A 90 9.34 -18.49 2.01
C SER A 90 8.30 -19.21 1.16
N LYS A 91 8.50 -20.50 0.85
CA LYS A 91 7.50 -21.31 0.12
C LYS A 91 6.14 -21.37 0.83
N VAL A 92 6.14 -21.32 2.16
CA VAL A 92 4.92 -21.39 2.99
C VAL A 92 4.44 -20.00 3.39
N LEU A 93 5.36 -19.13 3.82
CA LEU A 93 5.03 -17.81 4.35
C LEU A 93 4.61 -16.81 3.26
N PHE A 94 5.24 -16.86 2.08
CA PHE A 94 4.87 -15.98 0.97
C PHE A 94 3.40 -16.13 0.53
N PRO A 95 2.88 -17.33 0.19
CA PRO A 95 1.46 -17.47 -0.16
C PRO A 95 0.54 -17.16 1.02
N PHE A 96 0.97 -17.41 2.26
CA PHE A 96 0.23 -17.02 3.45
C PHE A 96 0.06 -15.50 3.54
N PHE A 97 1.13 -14.72 3.38
CA PHE A 97 1.05 -13.25 3.35
C PHE A 97 0.18 -12.74 2.20
N ILE A 98 0.29 -13.33 1.00
CA ILE A 98 -0.58 -12.99 -0.13
C ILE A 98 -2.07 -13.19 0.22
N ARG A 99 -2.43 -14.30 0.88
CA ARG A 99 -3.81 -14.54 1.33
C ARG A 99 -4.27 -13.49 2.34
N ILE A 100 -3.43 -13.16 3.32
CA ILE A 100 -3.73 -12.10 4.31
C ILE A 100 -3.99 -10.77 3.61
N PHE A 101 -3.09 -10.35 2.73
CA PHE A 101 -3.24 -9.10 1.99
C PHE A 101 -4.49 -9.07 1.12
N ASN A 102 -4.84 -10.18 0.48
CA ASN A 102 -6.09 -10.27 -0.29
C ASN A 102 -7.33 -10.14 0.60
N ARG A 103 -7.34 -10.77 1.79
CA ARG A 103 -8.44 -10.61 2.76
C ARG A 103 -8.55 -9.17 3.24
N LEU A 104 -7.44 -8.55 3.60
CA LEU A 104 -7.41 -7.14 4.01
C LEU A 104 -7.96 -6.23 2.90
N ARG A 105 -7.57 -6.46 1.64
CA ARG A 105 -8.09 -5.71 0.49
C ARG A 105 -9.59 -5.86 0.31
N LEU A 106 -10.16 -7.05 0.54
CA LEU A 106 -11.61 -7.28 0.46
C LEU A 106 -12.34 -6.51 1.57
N VAL A 107 -11.83 -6.54 2.80
CA VAL A 107 -12.39 -5.78 3.92
C VAL A 107 -12.37 -4.28 3.62
N ILE A 108 -11.23 -3.75 3.17
CA ILE A 108 -11.10 -2.33 2.80
C ILE A 108 -12.08 -1.97 1.67
N LYS A 109 -12.22 -2.80 0.64
CA LYS A 109 -13.21 -2.58 -0.44
C LYS A 109 -14.64 -2.57 0.10
N GLY A 110 -14.97 -3.45 1.03
CA GLY A 110 -16.28 -3.48 1.70
C GLY A 110 -16.56 -2.18 2.44
N ILE A 111 -15.61 -1.71 3.25
CA ILE A 111 -15.71 -0.44 3.98
C ILE A 111 -15.90 0.73 3.02
N VAL A 112 -15.07 0.83 1.97
CA VAL A 112 -15.17 1.90 0.96
C VAL A 112 -16.50 1.83 0.21
N TYR A 113 -17.00 0.63 -0.08
CA TYR A 113 -18.31 0.46 -0.72
C TYR A 113 -19.44 0.97 0.17
N ILE A 114 -19.44 0.59 1.45
CA ILE A 114 -20.42 1.06 2.44
C ILE A 114 -20.39 2.58 2.56
N LEU A 115 -19.21 3.20 2.60
CA LEU A 115 -19.05 4.65 2.65
C LEU A 115 -19.53 5.36 1.37
N LYS A 116 -19.29 4.79 0.19
CA LYS A 116 -19.72 5.38 -1.09
C LYS A 116 -21.20 5.14 -1.40
N PHE A 117 -21.78 4.08 -0.84
CA PHE A 117 -23.17 3.69 -1.04
C PHE A 117 -24.20 4.81 -0.77
N PRO A 118 -24.18 5.54 0.36
CA PRO A 118 -25.13 6.61 0.62
C PRO A 118 -25.00 7.74 -0.41
N PHE A 119 -23.77 8.09 -0.81
CA PHE A 119 -23.54 9.15 -1.77
C PHE A 119 -24.10 8.83 -3.16
N VAL A 120 -23.92 7.59 -3.63
CA VAL A 120 -24.47 7.15 -4.93
C VAL A 120 -26.01 7.12 -4.89
N ARG A 121 -26.61 6.65 -3.79
CA ARG A 121 -28.06 6.59 -3.64
C ARG A 121 -28.69 8.00 -3.59
N VAL A 122 -28.09 8.93 -2.85
CA VAL A 122 -28.54 10.34 -2.79
C VAL A 122 -28.48 11.00 -4.17
N ARG A 123 -27.38 10.84 -4.92
CA ARG A 123 -27.27 11.38 -6.29
C ARG A 123 -28.33 10.82 -7.23
N LYS A 124 -28.68 9.54 -7.10
CA LYS A 124 -29.69 8.90 -7.95
C LYS A 124 -31.08 9.52 -7.73
N ILE A 125 -31.42 9.88 -6.49
CA ILE A 125 -32.69 10.54 -6.13
C ILE A 125 -32.71 12.01 -6.57
N LEU A 126 -31.62 12.74 -6.38
CA LEU A 126 -31.54 14.17 -6.73
C LEU A 126 -31.45 14.43 -8.24
N SER A 127 -30.86 13.51 -9.02
CA SER A 127 -30.65 13.71 -10.45
C SER A 127 -31.93 13.90 -11.30
N PRO A 128 -33.04 13.16 -11.12
CA PRO A 128 -34.29 13.42 -11.84
C PRO A 128 -34.95 14.73 -11.41
N ALA A 129 -34.90 15.09 -10.12
CA ALA A 129 -35.44 16.34 -9.61
C ALA A 129 -34.70 17.56 -10.20
N ALA A 130 -33.37 17.51 -10.21
CA ALA A 130 -32.54 18.55 -10.83
C ALA A 130 -32.80 18.68 -12.35
N LYS A 131 -32.99 17.56 -13.07
CA LYS A 131 -33.36 17.60 -14.50
C LYS A 131 -34.73 18.24 -14.74
N ARG A 132 -35.73 17.96 -13.89
CA ARG A 132 -37.07 18.58 -13.98
C ARG A 132 -37.02 20.09 -13.75
N ILE A 133 -36.31 20.54 -12.71
CA ILE A 133 -36.12 21.97 -12.41
C ILE A 133 -35.41 22.68 -13.57
N ARG A 134 -34.37 22.06 -14.14
CA ARG A 134 -33.63 22.65 -15.28
C ARG A 134 -34.50 22.78 -16.53
N LYS A 135 -35.39 21.81 -16.78
CA LYS A 135 -36.35 21.85 -17.90
C LYS A 135 -37.40 22.95 -17.67
N ALA A 136 -37.97 23.05 -16.46
CA ALA A 136 -38.94 24.10 -16.12
C ALA A 136 -38.35 25.51 -16.25
N LYS A 137 -37.10 25.71 -15.80
CA LYS A 137 -36.40 27.00 -15.91
C LYS A 137 -36.09 27.38 -17.38
N LYS A 138 -35.86 26.38 -18.25
CA LYS A 138 -35.65 26.62 -19.69
C LYS A 138 -36.96 27.06 -20.36
N VAL A 139 -38.07 26.38 -20.06
CA VAL A 139 -39.40 26.71 -20.58
C VAL A 139 -39.84 28.10 -20.12
N SER A 140 -39.64 28.45 -18.84
CA SER A 140 -40.01 29.79 -18.36
C SER A 140 -39.17 30.90 -19.03
N LYS A 141 -37.89 30.62 -19.33
CA LYS A 141 -37.01 31.58 -20.01
C LYS A 141 -37.42 31.82 -21.47
N GLU A 142 -37.83 30.77 -22.17
CA GLU A 142 -38.35 30.85 -23.55
C GLU A 142 -39.68 31.63 -23.59
N ALA A 143 -40.61 31.32 -22.67
CA ALA A 143 -41.89 32.04 -22.57
C ALA A 143 -41.71 33.53 -22.29
N VAL A 144 -40.85 33.91 -21.34
CA VAL A 144 -40.54 35.32 -21.05
C VAL A 144 -39.92 36.01 -22.26
N GLY A 145 -39.06 35.32 -23.03
CA GLY A 145 -38.48 35.83 -24.27
C GLY A 145 -39.53 36.15 -25.33
N GLU A 146 -40.52 35.27 -25.52
CA GLU A 146 -41.65 35.51 -26.41
C GLU A 146 -42.53 36.68 -25.94
N THR A 147 -42.86 36.77 -24.65
CA THR A 147 -43.67 37.88 -24.12
C THR A 147 -42.99 39.23 -24.34
N ILE A 148 -41.68 39.31 -24.11
CA ILE A 148 -40.90 40.53 -24.38
C ILE A 148 -40.89 40.85 -25.89
N ARG A 149 -40.76 39.83 -26.75
CA ARG A 149 -40.77 40.00 -28.21
C ARG A 149 -42.12 40.53 -28.71
N LEU A 150 -43.22 39.95 -28.23
CA LEU A 150 -44.59 40.38 -28.54
C LEU A 150 -44.85 41.81 -28.06
N ARG A 151 -44.45 42.14 -26.83
CA ARG A 151 -44.57 43.50 -26.28
C ARG A 151 -43.82 44.53 -27.14
N ARG A 152 -42.64 44.18 -27.65
CA ARG A 152 -41.81 45.03 -28.51
C ARG A 152 -42.43 45.24 -29.90
N ILE A 153 -43.14 44.24 -30.43
CA ILE A 153 -43.88 44.34 -31.70
C ILE A 153 -45.11 45.24 -31.54
N ILE A 154 -45.90 45.05 -30.48
CA ILE A 154 -47.08 45.87 -30.19
C ILE A 154 -46.69 47.34 -29.97
N SER A 155 -45.60 47.60 -29.24
CA SER A 155 -45.06 48.94 -29.02
C SER A 155 -44.56 49.65 -30.27
N LYS A 156 -44.19 48.92 -31.33
CA LYS A 156 -43.76 49.49 -32.62
C LYS A 156 -44.93 49.72 -33.58
N LYS A 157 -46.11 49.18 -33.28
CA LYS A 157 -47.32 49.25 -34.11
C LYS A 157 -48.27 50.38 -33.68
N LYS A 158 -47.94 51.07 -32.59
CA LYS A 158 -48.63 52.24 -32.05
C LYS A 158 -47.74 53.46 -32.29
#